data_AF-A0A2A4CNQ8-F1
#
_entry.id   AF-A0A2A4CNQ8-F1
#
_cell.length_a   1.000
_cell.length_b   1.000
_cell.length_c   1.000
_cell.angle_alpha   90.00
_cell.angle_beta   90.00
_cell.angle_gamma   90.00
#
_symmetry.space_group_name_H-M   'P 1'
#
loop_
_entity.id
_entity.type
_entity.pdbx_description
1 polymer ?
#
loop_
_entity_poly.entity_id
_entity_poly.type
_entity_poly.pdbx_seq_one_letter_code
_entity_poly.pdbx_strand_id
1 'polypeptide(L)' 'MTVNQILDMVLRIVLRRGVNWGINKGIDLASGKGKSAAEMTPEERKQAQDAKATAQRARKMARITRRMF' A
#
# COMPACT_ATOMS: atom_id res chain seq x y z
N MET A 1 -32.48 -9.89 -11.22
CA MET A 1 -31.36 -9.05 -10.75
C MET A 1 -31.91 -8.12 -9.69
N THR A 2 -31.54 -8.35 -8.43
CA THR A 2 -32.07 -7.60 -7.28
C THR A 2 -31.25 -6.34 -7.05
N VAL A 3 -31.88 -5.28 -6.52
CA VAL A 3 -31.23 -4.01 -6.15
C VAL A 3 -30.01 -4.24 -5.27
N ASN A 4 -30.01 -5.31 -4.46
CA ASN A 4 -28.87 -5.74 -3.64
C ASN A 4 -27.62 -6.05 -4.47
N GLN A 5 -27.75 -6.68 -5.65
CA GLN A 5 -26.59 -6.99 -6.51
C GLN A 5 -25.97 -5.73 -7.11
N ILE A 6 -26.79 -4.71 -7.39
CA ILE A 6 -26.31 -3.40 -7.86
C ILE A 6 -25.60 -2.67 -6.73
N LEU A 7 -26.19 -2.67 -5.53
CA LEU A 7 -25.61 -2.05 -4.35
C LEU A 7 -24.27 -2.68 -3.98
N ASP A 8 -24.20 -4.02 -3.96
CA ASP A 8 -22.97 -4.77 -3.71
C ASP A 8 -21.90 -4.46 -4.75
N MET A 9 -22.28 -4.32 -6.02
CA MET A 9 -21.36 -3.98 -7.09
C MET A 9 -20.82 -2.55 -6.93
N VAL A 10 -21.67 -1.59 -6.59
CA VAL A 10 -21.27 -0.19 -6.34
C VAL A 10 -20.38 -0.09 -5.11
N LEU A 11 -20.78 -0.71 -4.00
CA LEU A 11 -19.99 -0.72 -2.76
C LEU A 11 -18.62 -1.34 -3.00
N ARG A 12 -18.56 -2.45 -3.75
CA ARG A 12 -17.32 -3.14 -4.09
C ARG A 12 -16.41 -2.28 -4.97
N ILE A 13 -16.96 -1.52 -5.92
CA ILE A 13 -16.19 -0.58 -6.76
C ILE A 13 -15.67 0.60 -5.93
N VAL A 14 -16.51 1.19 -5.07
CA VAL A 14 -16.15 2.33 -4.23
C VAL A 14 -15.14 1.93 -3.16
N LEU A 15 -15.33 0.80 -2.49
CA LEU A 15 -14.36 0.25 -1.55
C LEU A 15 -13.05 -0.07 -2.27
N ARG A 16 -13.08 -0.75 -3.41
CA ARG A 16 -11.84 -1.09 -4.13
C ARG A 16 -11.10 0.16 -4.60
N ARG A 17 -11.79 1.19 -5.09
CA ARG A 17 -11.18 2.45 -5.51
C ARG A 17 -10.74 3.31 -4.33
N GLY A 18 -11.58 3.46 -3.31
CA GLY A 18 -11.33 4.27 -2.12
C GLY A 18 -10.26 3.68 -1.22
N VAL A 19 -10.21 2.36 -1.05
CA VAL A 19 -9.13 1.68 -0.34
C VAL A 19 -7.83 1.77 -1.13
N ASN A 20 -7.84 1.53 -2.45
CA ASN A 20 -6.61 1.70 -3.24
C ASN A 20 -6.11 3.15 -3.22
N TRP A 21 -6.99 4.13 -3.34
CA TRP A 21 -6.62 5.54 -3.34
C TRP A 21 -6.20 6.00 -1.94
N GLY A 22 -6.93 5.60 -0.90
CA GLY A 22 -6.68 5.95 0.50
C GLY A 22 -5.46 5.25 1.08
N ILE A 23 -5.16 4.01 0.70
CA ILE A 23 -3.91 3.34 1.05
C ILE A 23 -2.75 3.98 0.30
N ASN A 24 -2.86 4.25 -1.01
CA ASN A 24 -1.76 4.87 -1.75
C ASN A 24 -1.46 6.29 -1.24
N LYS A 25 -2.50 7.14 -1.09
CA LYS A 25 -2.37 8.49 -0.51
C LYS A 25 -1.97 8.44 0.95
N GLY A 26 -2.55 7.55 1.76
CA GLY A 26 -2.27 7.43 3.18
C GLY A 26 -0.86 6.92 3.44
N ILE A 27 -0.38 5.96 2.66
CA ILE A 27 1.02 5.54 2.70
C ILE A 27 1.92 6.65 2.16
N ASP A 28 1.59 7.32 1.05
CA ASP A 28 2.42 8.42 0.53
C ASP A 28 2.51 9.60 1.54
N LEU A 29 1.43 9.89 2.27
CA LEU A 29 1.39 10.91 3.33
C LEU A 29 2.14 10.44 4.59
N ALA A 30 1.91 9.20 5.03
CA ALA A 30 2.52 8.63 6.24
C ALA A 30 4.00 8.26 6.03
N SER A 31 4.41 7.99 4.80
CA SER A 31 5.80 7.69 4.42
C SER A 31 6.60 8.94 4.02
N GLY A 32 6.02 10.15 4.14
CA GLY A 32 6.75 11.40 3.92
C GLY A 32 7.18 11.62 2.46
N LYS A 33 6.49 10.99 1.50
CA LYS A 33 6.83 10.98 0.07
C LYS A 33 6.46 12.29 -0.64
N GLY A 34 6.54 13.41 0.07
CA GLY A 34 6.71 14.73 -0.51
C GLY A 34 8.18 15.08 -0.76
N LYS A 35 9.13 14.44 -0.08
CA LYS A 35 10.56 14.69 -0.26
C LYS A 35 11.14 13.68 -1.24
N SER A 36 11.68 14.15 -2.36
CA SER A 36 12.43 13.28 -3.28
C SER A 36 13.62 12.64 -2.54
N ALA A 37 14.13 11.47 -2.95
CA ALA A 37 15.30 10.83 -2.31
C ALA A 37 16.56 11.73 -2.27
N ALA A 38 16.55 12.81 -3.06
CA ALA A 38 17.53 13.90 -3.10
C ALA A 38 17.37 14.95 -1.96
N GLU A 39 16.18 15.07 -1.36
CA GLU A 39 15.83 16.03 -0.30
C GLU A 39 15.74 15.39 1.09
N MET A 40 15.93 14.07 1.17
CA MET A 40 15.89 13.34 2.44
C MET A 40 17.16 13.60 3.25
N THR A 41 16.99 13.92 4.53
CA THR A 41 18.12 14.01 5.46
C THR A 41 18.79 12.62 5.62
N PRO A 42 20.06 12.54 6.07
CA PRO A 42 20.74 11.27 6.27
C PRO A 42 19.98 10.30 7.20
N GLU A 43 19.28 10.84 8.20
CA GLU A 43 18.46 10.08 9.15
C GLU A 43 17.19 9.52 8.50
N GLU A 44 16.49 10.33 7.70
CA GLU A 44 15.32 9.91 6.94
C GLU A 44 15.69 8.80 5.92
N ARG A 45 16.88 8.90 5.30
CA ARG A 45 17.38 7.89 4.35
C ARG A 45 17.62 6.54 5.03
N LYS A 46 18.11 6.54 6.27
CA LYS A 46 18.32 5.31 7.04
C LYS A 46 16.99 4.64 7.39
N GLN A 47 16.01 5.40 7.88
CA GLN A 47 14.67 4.87 8.15
C GLN A 47 14.00 4.29 6.88
N ALA A 48 14.14 4.96 5.74
CA ALA A 48 13.59 4.44 4.48
C ALA A 48 14.29 3.15 4.01
N GLN A 49 15.60 3.01 4.24
CA GLN A 49 16.32 1.77 3.96
C GLN A 49 15.83 0.61 4.84
N ASP A 50 15.66 0.86 6.14
CA ASP A 50 15.16 -0.14 7.10
C ASP A 50 13.71 -0.56 6.76
N ALA A 51 12.86 0.41 6.43
CA ALA A 51 11.50 0.15 5.96
C ALA A 51 11.49 -0.67 4.65
N LYS A 52 12.37 -0.34 3.69
CA LYS A 52 12.51 -1.06 2.42
C LYS A 52 13.01 -2.49 2.62
N ALA A 53 13.94 -2.72 3.55
CA ALA A 53 14.43 -4.05 3.90
C ALA A 53 13.32 -4.92 4.51
N THR A 54 12.52 -4.33 5.40
CA THR A 54 11.36 -4.97 6.03
C THR A 54 10.30 -5.33 4.99
N ALA A 55 9.95 -4.39 4.11
CA ALA A 55 9.00 -4.63 3.02
C ALA A 55 9.48 -5.72 2.05
N GLN A 56 10.78 -5.80 1.76
CA GLN A 56 11.35 -6.86 0.93
C GLN A 56 11.22 -8.25 1.57
N ARG A 57 11.48 -8.37 2.87
CA ARG A 57 11.27 -9.63 3.62
C ARG A 57 9.80 -10.04 3.60
N ALA A 58 8.89 -9.11 3.88
CA ALA A 58 7.46 -9.37 3.82
C ALA A 58 7.00 -9.84 2.43
N ARG A 59 7.49 -9.21 1.34
CA ARG A 59 7.19 -9.64 -0.03
C ARG A 59 7.72 -11.04 -0.34
N LYS A 60 8.91 -11.39 0.14
CA LYS A 60 9.47 -12.75 -0.03
C LYS A 60 8.58 -13.78 0.66
N MET A 61 8.19 -13.52 1.90
CA MET A 61 7.27 -14.40 2.64
C MET A 61 5.92 -14.52 1.92
N ALA A 62 5.30 -13.40 1.54
CA ALA A 62 4.03 -13.41 0.82
C ALA A 62 4.10 -14.18 -0.51
N ARG A 63 5.24 -14.13 -1.22
CA ARG A 63 5.44 -14.89 -2.46
C ARG A 63 5.58 -16.39 -2.20
N ILE A 64 6.23 -16.79 -1.10
CA ILE A 64 6.30 -18.19 -0.67
C ILE A 64 4.91 -18.66 -0.28
N THR A 65 4.20 -17.90 0.56
CA THR A 65 2.82 -18.17 0.95
C THR A 65 1.92 -18.36 -0.28
N ARG A 66 1.95 -17.44 -1.25
CA ARG A 66 1.16 -17.55 -2.49
C ARG A 66 1.53 -18.74 -3.40
N ARG A 67 2.70 -19.37 -3.19
CA ARG A 67 3.10 -20.57 -3.93
C ARG A 67 2.72 -21.86 -3.20
N MET A 68 2.52 -21.78 -1.89
CA MET A 68 2.17 -22.91 -1.03
C MET A 68 0.65 -23.05 -0.83
N PHE A 69 -0.09 -21.95 -0.92
CA PHE A 69 -1.55 -21.88 -0.94
C PHE A 69 -2.03 -21.50 -2.34
#